data_AF-A0A961U2A9-F1
#
_entry.id   AF-A0A961U2A9-F1
#
_cell.length_a   1.000
_cell.length_b   1.000
_cell.length_c   1.000
_cell.angle_alpha   90.00
_cell.angle_beta   90.00
_cell.angle_gamma   90.00
#
_symmetry.space_group_name_H-M   'P 1'
#
loop_
_entity.id
_entity.type
_entity.pdbx_description
1 polymer ?
#
loop_
_entity_poly.entity_id
_entity_poly.type
_entity_poly.pdbx_seq_one_letter_code
_entity_poly.pdbx_strand_id
1 'polypeptide(L)'
;MAYLPGENGGEDVVVSILPMLKDNGQTFYASTPAGKHNLFASLFLEPKDSVHRIKVPGTSIPRLAHRVERLREQLSATRFRQEVMCEFLSDGLSYFDLSTIENATSQEGAICPRF
;
A
#
# COMPACT_ATOMS: atom_id res chain seq x y z
N MET A 1 12.31 13.86 -11.84
CA MET A 1 11.91 13.56 -10.45
C MET A 1 13.19 13.45 -9.66
N ALA A 2 13.46 14.37 -8.72
CA ALA A 2 14.68 14.30 -7.92
C ALA A 2 14.53 13.16 -6.91
N TYR A 3 15.40 12.15 -6.98
CA TYR A 3 15.51 11.12 -5.96
C TYR A 3 16.41 11.68 -4.85
N LEU A 4 15.81 12.03 -3.73
CA LEU A 4 16.52 12.39 -2.51
C LEU A 4 16.51 11.14 -1.62
N PRO A 5 17.66 10.50 -1.36
CA PRO A 5 17.74 9.38 -0.44
C PRO A 5 17.52 9.94 0.97
N GLY A 6 16.27 9.89 1.41
CA GLY A 6 15.90 10.31 2.74
C GLY A 6 16.19 9.23 3.77
N GLU A 7 16.65 9.63 4.96
CA GLU A 7 16.63 8.72 6.11
C GLU A 7 15.16 8.44 6.47
N ASN A 8 14.84 7.20 6.88
CA ASN A 8 13.46 6.73 7.13
C ASN A 8 12.57 6.58 5.87
N GLY A 9 13.14 6.18 4.72
CA GLY A 9 12.33 5.82 3.54
C GLY A 9 11.76 7.02 2.77
N GLY A 10 12.35 8.22 2.94
CA GLY A 10 11.98 9.44 2.22
C GLY A 10 10.87 10.27 2.88
N GLU A 11 10.44 9.92 4.10
CA GLU A 11 9.43 10.70 4.84
C GLU A 11 9.95 12.09 5.26
N ASP A 12 11.24 12.18 5.58
CA ASP A 12 11.98 13.40 5.85
C ASP A 12 11.85 14.43 4.72
N VAL A 13 11.86 13.98 3.47
CA VAL A 13 11.63 14.83 2.29
C VAL A 13 10.21 15.42 2.33
N VAL A 14 9.20 14.60 2.65
CA VAL A 14 7.82 15.07 2.75
C VAL A 14 7.67 16.08 3.90
N VAL A 15 8.30 15.84 5.04
CA VAL A 15 8.26 16.78 6.18
C VAL A 15 8.95 18.10 5.83
N SER A 16 10.06 18.06 5.08
CA SER A 16 10.83 19.25 4.71
C SER A 16 10.08 20.23 3.80
N ILE A 17 9.12 19.76 3.01
CA ILE A 17 8.32 20.60 2.11
C ILE A 17 7.12 21.25 2.78
N LEU A 18 6.62 20.70 3.89
CA LEU A 18 5.40 21.18 4.55
C LEU A 18 5.49 22.65 5.03
N PRO A 19 6.61 23.11 5.63
CA PRO A 19 6.74 24.51 6.03
C PRO A 19 6.77 25.50 4.86
N MET A 20 7.00 25.04 3.63
CA MET A 20 7.04 25.88 2.43
C MET A 20 5.64 26.09 1.83
N LEU A 21 4.62 25.41 2.36
CA LEU A 21 3.25 25.51 1.91
C LEU A 21 2.62 26.82 2.44
N LYS A 22 1.95 27.57 1.56
CA LYS A 22 1.13 28.71 1.98
C LYS A 22 -0.09 28.23 2.77
N ASP A 23 -0.69 29.09 3.58
CA ASP A 23 -1.85 28.75 4.45
C ASP A 23 -3.01 28.07 3.71
N ASN A 24 -3.25 28.45 2.44
CA ASN A 24 -4.29 27.86 1.58
C ASN A 24 -3.73 26.92 0.49
N GLY A 25 -2.48 26.48 0.64
CA GLY A 25 -1.85 25.53 -0.27
C GLY A 25 -2.35 24.10 -0.03
N GLN A 26 -2.13 23.24 -1.03
CA GLN A 26 -2.44 21.82 -0.94
C GLN A 26 -1.23 21.01 -1.39
N THR A 27 -1.02 19.86 -0.76
CA THR A 27 -0.04 18.87 -1.19
C THR A 27 -0.75 17.70 -1.88
N PHE A 28 -0.17 17.24 -2.98
CA PHE A 28 -0.65 16.08 -3.72
C PHE A 28 0.38 14.97 -3.62
N TYR A 29 -0.06 13.83 -3.11
CA TYR A 29 0.77 12.65 -2.91
C TYR A 29 0.32 11.54 -3.85
N ALA A 30 1.29 10.89 -4.51
CA ALA A 30 1.07 9.70 -5.31
C ALA A 30 2.14 8.67 -4.97
N SER A 31 1.73 7.46 -4.65
CA SER A 31 2.64 6.36 -4.30
C SER A 31 1.99 5.01 -4.62
N THR A 32 2.81 3.99 -4.83
CA THR A 32 2.37 2.59 -4.82
C THR A 32 2.42 2.07 -3.38
N PRO A 33 1.37 1.39 -2.88
CA PRO A 33 1.35 0.89 -1.51
C PRO A 33 2.50 -0.07 -1.20
N ALA A 34 3.19 0.18 -0.09
CA ALA A 34 4.25 -0.67 0.43
C ALA A 34 4.20 -0.65 1.95
N GLY A 35 4.18 -1.81 2.60
CA GLY A 35 4.09 -1.91 4.06
C GLY A 35 2.78 -1.37 4.65
N LYS A 36 2.67 -1.39 5.98
CA LYS A 36 1.56 -0.76 6.72
C LYS A 36 2.01 0.32 7.69
N HIS A 37 3.32 0.46 7.89
CA HIS A 37 3.91 1.30 8.93
C HIS A 37 4.77 2.40 8.30
N ASN A 38 4.13 3.31 7.57
CA ASN A 38 4.76 4.51 7.01
C ASN A 38 3.73 5.63 6.83
N LEU A 39 4.21 6.81 6.45
CA LEU A 39 3.45 8.02 6.23
C LEU A 39 2.28 7.78 5.26
N PHE A 40 2.53 7.18 4.09
CA PHE A 40 1.48 6.94 3.10
C PHE A 40 0.40 5.98 3.61
N ALA A 41 0.81 4.91 4.30
CA ALA A 41 -0.12 4.00 4.95
C ALA A 41 -0.99 4.73 5.99
N SER A 42 -0.40 5.62 6.81
CA SER A 42 -1.14 6.42 7.78
C SER A 42 -2.13 7.40 7.12
N LEU A 43 -1.78 7.94 5.94
CA LEU A 43 -2.63 8.87 5.21
C LEU A 43 -3.80 8.16 4.55
N PHE A 44 -3.64 6.89 4.14
CA PHE A 44 -4.65 6.12 3.40
C PHE A 44 -5.50 5.20 4.28
N LEU A 45 -4.94 4.58 5.31
CA LEU A 45 -5.62 3.57 6.13
C LEU A 45 -6.47 4.17 7.26
N GLU A 46 -6.03 5.28 7.84
CA GLU A 46 -6.73 5.90 8.98
C GLU A 46 -7.50 7.13 8.52
N PRO A 47 -8.80 7.30 8.84
CA PRO A 47 -9.56 8.51 8.51
C PRO A 47 -8.93 9.77 9.12
N LYS A 48 -8.76 10.80 8.28
CA LYS A 48 -8.23 12.13 8.64
C LYS A 48 -9.04 13.16 7.88
N ASP A 49 -9.63 14.12 8.58
CA ASP A 49 -10.58 15.09 7.99
C ASP A 49 -9.93 15.98 6.93
N SER A 50 -8.62 16.24 7.05
CA SER A 50 -7.85 17.06 6.11
C SER A 50 -7.34 16.29 4.88
N VAL A 51 -7.62 14.99 4.77
CA VAL A 51 -7.05 14.13 3.72
C VAL A 51 -8.15 13.63 2.78
N HIS A 52 -8.10 14.08 1.53
CA HIS A 52 -8.88 13.51 0.45
C HIS A 52 -8.13 12.34 -0.20
N ARG A 53 -8.72 11.14 -0.21
CA ARG A 53 -8.08 9.91 -0.72
C ARG A 53 -8.67 9.49 -2.04
N ILE A 54 -7.79 9.13 -2.97
CA ILE A 54 -8.18 8.56 -4.25
C ILE A 54 -7.47 7.21 -4.38
N LYS A 55 -8.25 6.13 -4.44
CA LYS A 55 -7.77 4.77 -4.72
C LYS A 55 -8.46 4.27 -5.98
N VAL A 56 -7.68 3.95 -7.00
CA VAL A 56 -8.18 3.38 -8.26
C VAL A 56 -7.37 2.14 -8.57
N PRO A 57 -7.90 0.92 -8.31
CA PRO A 57 -7.19 -0.30 -8.68
C PRO A 57 -7.07 -0.40 -10.20
N GLY A 58 -5.98 -0.98 -10.70
CA GLY A 58 -5.76 -1.17 -12.13
C GLY A 58 -6.87 -2.00 -12.80
N THR A 59 -7.51 -2.89 -12.05
CA THR A 59 -8.66 -3.70 -12.48
C THR A 59 -9.91 -2.89 -12.79
N SER A 60 -10.07 -1.70 -12.20
CA SER A 60 -11.22 -0.82 -12.49
C SER A 60 -10.99 0.11 -13.68
N ILE A 61 -9.85 0.01 -14.37
CA ILE A 61 -9.48 0.88 -15.49
C ILE A 61 -9.56 0.08 -16.80
N PRO A 62 -10.62 0.21 -17.61
CA PRO A 62 -10.86 -0.66 -18.78
C PRO A 62 -9.70 -0.69 -19.78
N ARG A 63 -9.07 0.46 -20.05
CA ARG A 63 -7.93 0.57 -20.97
C ARG A 63 -6.68 -0.18 -20.51
N LEU A 64 -6.61 -0.61 -19.24
CA LEU A 64 -5.48 -1.36 -18.68
C LEU A 64 -5.71 -2.86 -18.59
N ALA A 65 -6.89 -3.38 -18.98
CA ALA A 65 -7.26 -4.79 -18.80
C ALA A 65 -6.17 -5.77 -19.30
N HIS A 66 -5.66 -5.57 -20.51
CA HIS A 66 -4.61 -6.42 -21.07
C HIS A 66 -3.29 -6.36 -20.27
N ARG A 67 -2.95 -5.19 -19.71
CA ARG A 67 -1.76 -5.06 -18.84
C ARG A 67 -1.98 -5.78 -17.51
N VAL A 68 -3.18 -5.67 -16.95
CA VAL A 68 -3.56 -6.32 -15.69
C VAL A 68 -3.43 -7.83 -15.81
N GLU A 69 -3.92 -8.45 -16.88
CA GLU A 69 -3.80 -9.91 -17.06
C GLU A 69 -2.34 -10.35 -17.16
N ARG A 70 -1.50 -9.66 -17.95
CA ARG A 70 -0.06 -9.97 -17.98
C ARG A 70 0.61 -9.83 -16.62
N LEU A 71 0.27 -8.79 -15.86
CA LEU A 71 0.83 -8.59 -14.51
C LEU A 71 0.35 -9.67 -13.53
N ARG A 72 -0.86 -10.20 -13.71
CA ARG A 72 -1.38 -11.31 -12.90
C ARG A 72 -0.58 -12.59 -13.10
N GLU A 73 -0.10 -12.84 -14.31
CA GLU A 73 0.73 -14.02 -14.63
C GLU A 73 2.19 -13.85 -14.18
N GLN A 74 2.71 -12.62 -14.21
CA GLN A 74 4.13 -12.33 -13.98
C GLN A 74 4.48 -12.01 -12.52
N LEU A 75 3.53 -11.47 -11.75
CA LEU A 75 3.77 -11.07 -10.36
C LEU A 75 3.32 -12.16 -9.39
N SER A 76 3.96 -12.22 -8.21
CA SER A 76 3.40 -12.95 -7.09
C SER A 76 2.06 -12.35 -6.67
N ALA A 77 1.18 -13.15 -6.07
CA ALA A 77 -0.12 -12.68 -5.60
C ALA A 77 0.00 -11.43 -4.69
N THR A 78 1.00 -11.42 -3.80
CA THR A 78 1.30 -10.28 -2.91
C THR A 78 1.68 -9.02 -3.70
N ARG A 79 2.58 -9.14 -4.68
CA ARG A 79 2.98 -8.00 -5.53
C ARG A 79 1.83 -7.52 -6.40
N PHE A 80 1.02 -8.42 -6.93
CA PHE A 80 -0.16 -8.06 -7.70
C PHE A 80 -1.16 -7.27 -6.86
N ARG A 81 -1.42 -7.69 -5.62
CA ARG A 81 -2.29 -6.97 -4.69
C ARG A 81 -1.76 -5.57 -4.34
N GLN A 82 -0.45 -5.44 -4.10
CA GLN A 82 0.17 -4.13 -3.85
C GLN A 82 0.09 -3.21 -5.09
N GLU A 83 0.58 -3.67 -6.23
CA GLU A 83 0.79 -2.84 -7.42
C GLU A 83 -0.48 -2.59 -8.23
N VAL A 84 -1.37 -3.59 -8.31
CA VAL A 84 -2.58 -3.54 -9.15
C VAL A 84 -3.84 -3.29 -8.33
N MET A 85 -3.97 -3.90 -7.15
CA MET A 85 -5.15 -3.70 -6.29
C MET A 85 -5.00 -2.52 -5.31
N CYS A 86 -3.81 -1.90 -5.28
CA CYS A 86 -3.48 -0.78 -4.40
C CYS A 86 -3.75 -1.11 -2.92
N GLU A 87 -3.22 -2.24 -2.46
CA GLU A 87 -3.35 -2.69 -1.06
C GLU A 87 -2.07 -2.47 -0.26
N PHE A 88 -2.21 -1.82 0.90
CA PHE A 88 -1.15 -1.76 1.91
C PHE A 88 -1.09 -3.10 2.65
N LEU A 89 -0.13 -3.95 2.26
CA LEU A 89 0.12 -5.24 2.88
C LEU A 89 1.23 -5.11 3.93
N SER A 90 1.13 -5.90 5.01
CA SER A 90 2.15 -5.94 6.07
C SER A 90 3.47 -6.46 5.52
N ASP A 91 4.56 -6.10 6.17
CA ASP A 91 5.91 -6.51 5.81
C ASP A 91 5.97 -8.04 5.73
N GLY A 92 6.50 -8.53 4.61
CA GLY A 92 6.42 -9.92 4.13
C GLY A 92 7.18 -10.96 4.96
N LEU A 93 7.13 -10.88 6.29
CA LEU A 93 7.57 -11.97 7.18
C LEU A 93 6.67 -13.22 7.02
N SER A 94 5.45 -13.05 6.51
CA SER A 94 4.60 -14.15 6.10
C SER A 94 4.76 -14.37 4.59
N TYR A 95 5.65 -15.27 4.20
CA TYR A 95 5.79 -15.75 2.82
C TYR A 95 4.52 -16.44 2.31
N PHE A 96 3.66 -16.88 3.21
CA PHE A 96 2.37 -17.50 2.94
C PHE A 96 1.27 -16.66 3.57
N ASP A 97 0.19 -16.45 2.81
CA ASP A 97 -1.03 -15.86 3.35
C ASP A 97 -1.55 -16.75 4.49
N LEU A 98 -2.00 -16.16 5.60
CA LEU A 98 -2.56 -16.91 6.74
C LEU A 98 -3.71 -17.79 6.27
N SER A 99 -4.56 -17.27 5.38
CA SER A 99 -5.65 -18.04 4.78
C SER A 99 -5.15 -19.23 3.94
N THR A 100 -3.98 -19.12 3.31
CA THR A 100 -3.37 -20.22 2.56
C THR A 100 -2.81 -21.30 3.50
N ILE A 101 -2.18 -20.89 4.61
CA ILE A 101 -1.75 -21.82 5.66
C ILE A 101 -2.96 -22.53 6.28
N GLU A 102 -4.00 -21.78 6.65
CA GLU A 102 -5.23 -22.30 7.27
C GLU A 102 -5.89 -23.34 6.36
N ASN A 103 -6.11 -23.03 5.09
CA ASN A 103 -6.72 -23.96 4.13
C ASN A 103 -5.86 -25.20 3.82
N ALA A 104 -4.54 -25.11 3.98
CA ALA A 104 -3.64 -26.23 3.72
C ALA A 104 -3.44 -27.14 4.93
N THR A 105 -3.69 -26.64 6.15
CA THR A 105 -3.31 -27.35 7.39
C THR A 105 -4.47 -27.67 8.33
N SER A 106 -5.65 -27.07 8.17
CA SER A 106 -6.76 -27.25 9.12
C SER A 106 -8.13 -27.10 8.46
N GLN A 107 -9.15 -27.79 8.98
CA GLN A 107 -10.57 -27.51 8.69
C GLN A 107 -11.18 -26.48 9.66
N GLU A 108 -10.42 -26.04 10.67
CA GLU A 108 -10.83 -25.07 11.69
C GLU A 108 -9.88 -23.86 11.70
N GLY A 109 -10.44 -22.65 11.89
CA GLY A 109 -9.68 -21.39 11.86
C GLY A 109 -8.70 -21.26 13.03
N ALA A 110 -7.56 -20.60 12.80
CA ALA A 110 -6.50 -20.52 13.80
C ALA A 110 -6.93 -19.69 15.03
N ILE A 111 -6.87 -20.31 16.22
CA ILE A 111 -7.09 -19.62 17.50
C ILE A 111 -5.76 -19.00 17.91
N CYS A 112 -5.67 -17.67 17.90
CA CYS A 112 -4.54 -16.98 18.48
C CYS A 112 -4.63 -17.09 20.02
N PRO A 113 -3.61 -17.63 20.73
CA PRO A 113 -3.64 -17.68 22.19
C PRO A 113 -3.63 -16.25 22.73
N ARG A 114 -4.65 -15.90 23.50
CA ARG A 114 -4.72 -14.64 24.22
C ARG A 114 -3.78 -14.74 25.43
N PHE A 115 -2.73 -13.93 25.44
CA PHE A 115 -1.97 -13.60 26.65
C PHE A 115 -2.58 -12.38 27.31
#